data_AF-A0A954I4P6-F1
#
_entry.id   AF-A0A954I4P6-F1
#
_cell.length_a   1.000
_cell.length_b   1.000
_cell.length_c   1.000
_cell.angle_alpha   90.00
_cell.angle_beta   90.00
_cell.angle_gamma   90.00
#
_symmetry.space_group_name_H-M   'P 1'
#
loop_
_entity.id
_entity.type
_entity.pdbx_description
1 polymer ?
#
loop_
_entity_poly.entity_id
_entity_poly.type
_entity_poly.pdbx_seq_one_letter_code
_entity_poly.pdbx_strand_id
1 'polypeptide(L)'
;MFNSMRRLGRLFGAFFVRCRPLFVSSLLLAALLTPGSAVISIAQDIEQLPTLEEMQLPSEDELLKAYEDDKPFDWIVLKERNAVVVVAEVIPRPDPLEEIERRRQRIENSNPRNQAERIKRREELDRLEYLTVTLRDNAFDDFKIAVKHVEQVILFEDLMLQRADKLIEEGSVGNAYDMITMVQKTSGFENWEKIPPRFEALLLAEARIRAQEGDAYAALALLDELSQRNREHPQLQERYGELLTPMVEMAVGDQDYGKARYLIGRLAKYFPQHVKVGEWRGQLQGKADALLQQGVQLTDGREFAAAAEKAREAEGIWPSTGNSRTVYTRLVSRH
;
A
#
# COMPACT_ATOMS: atom_id res chain seq x y z
N MET A 1 -6.30 -2.71 20.99
CA MET A 1 -7.70 -2.86 21.43
C MET A 1 -8.45 -3.62 20.35
N PHE A 2 -8.21 -4.92 20.18
CA PHE A 2 -9.07 -5.81 19.40
C PHE A 2 -8.84 -7.23 19.90
N ASN A 3 -9.86 -7.77 20.55
CA ASN A 3 -9.98 -9.15 20.96
C ASN A 3 -11.46 -9.49 20.79
N SER A 4 -11.75 -10.70 20.30
CA SER A 4 -13.09 -11.27 20.09
C SER A 4 -13.74 -11.01 18.72
N MET A 5 -13.68 -12.01 17.84
CA MET A 5 -14.87 -12.81 17.51
C MET A 5 -14.50 -14.07 16.72
N ARG A 6 -14.78 -15.23 17.31
CA ARG A 6 -14.86 -16.56 16.68
C ARG A 6 -16.26 -17.13 16.93
N ARG A 7 -16.69 -18.00 16.01
CA ARG A 7 -17.80 -19.00 16.05
C ARG A 7 -19.15 -18.50 15.48
N LEU A 8 -19.97 -19.28 14.76
CA LEU A 8 -19.93 -20.60 14.10
C LEU A 8 -21.31 -20.78 13.41
N GLY A 9 -21.40 -21.53 12.30
CA GLY A 9 -22.65 -22.16 11.82
C GLY A 9 -22.72 -22.23 10.29
N ARG A 10 -22.21 -23.28 9.61
CA ARG A 10 -22.80 -24.61 9.30
C ARG A 10 -24.04 -24.62 8.36
N LEU A 11 -23.83 -25.27 7.20
CA LEU A 11 -24.64 -26.29 6.50
C LEU A 11 -25.27 -25.96 5.13
N PHE A 12 -25.14 -26.97 4.24
CA PHE A 12 -25.70 -27.19 2.89
C PHE A 12 -24.99 -26.47 1.72
N GLY A 13 -24.70 -27.10 0.58
CA GLY A 13 -25.05 -28.41 0.05
C GLY A 13 -24.24 -28.71 -1.22
N ALA A 14 -24.07 -29.99 -1.52
CA ALA A 14 -23.27 -30.52 -2.62
C ALA A 14 -23.79 -30.13 -4.00
N PHE A 15 -22.88 -29.73 -4.90
CA PHE A 15 -23.02 -29.95 -6.34
C PHE A 15 -21.70 -30.43 -6.93
N PHE A 16 -21.75 -31.65 -7.44
CA PHE A 16 -20.70 -32.35 -8.17
C PHE A 16 -20.72 -31.83 -9.62
N VAL A 17 -19.63 -31.22 -10.10
CA VAL A 17 -19.39 -31.06 -11.55
C VAL A 17 -17.99 -31.55 -11.85
N ARG A 18 -17.93 -32.75 -12.43
CA ARG A 18 -16.76 -33.33 -13.09
C ARG A 18 -16.41 -32.48 -14.31
N CYS A 19 -15.22 -31.89 -14.33
CA CYS A 19 -14.55 -31.52 -15.57
C CYS A 19 -13.13 -32.11 -15.59
N ARG A 20 -12.80 -32.64 -16.76
CA ARG A 20 -11.68 -33.54 -17.10
C ARG A 20 -10.31 -32.90 -16.89
N PRO A 21 -9.27 -33.66 -16.49
CA PRO A 21 -7.89 -33.25 -16.71
C PRO A 21 -7.54 -33.48 -18.18
N LEU A 22 -7.10 -32.43 -18.86
CA LEU A 22 -6.37 -32.56 -20.12
C LEU A 22 -4.96 -33.02 -19.76
N PHE A 23 -4.70 -34.30 -20.08
CA PHE A 23 -3.37 -34.85 -20.23
C PHE A 23 -2.59 -34.01 -21.25
N VAL A 24 -1.51 -33.36 -20.83
CA VAL A 24 -0.46 -32.93 -21.75
C VAL A 24 0.66 -33.96 -21.69
N SER A 25 0.89 -34.52 -22.86
CA SER A 25 1.76 -35.64 -23.19
C SER A 25 3.16 -35.56 -22.60
N SER A 26 3.59 -36.70 -22.07
CA SER A 26 4.99 -37.09 -21.95
C SER A 26 5.69 -36.99 -23.30
N LEU A 27 6.67 -36.10 -23.42
CA LEU A 27 7.63 -36.10 -24.51
C LEU A 27 8.96 -36.65 -23.96
N LEU A 28 9.15 -37.93 -24.25
CA LEU A 28 10.37 -38.69 -24.05
C LEU A 28 11.40 -38.19 -25.08
N LEU A 29 12.41 -37.43 -24.64
CA LEU A 29 13.57 -37.12 -25.46
C LEU A 29 14.74 -38.00 -25.02
N ALA A 30 14.93 -39.12 -25.71
CA ALA A 30 16.14 -39.92 -25.61
C ALA A 30 17.25 -39.21 -26.42
N ALA A 31 18.13 -38.48 -25.72
CA ALA A 31 19.36 -37.96 -26.31
C ALA A 31 20.50 -38.98 -26.06
N LEU A 32 21.04 -39.50 -27.17
CA LEU A 32 22.26 -40.30 -27.21
C LEU A 32 23.44 -39.51 -26.64
N LEU A 33 24.06 -40.04 -25.58
CA LEU A 33 25.30 -39.53 -25.00
C LEU A 33 26.48 -39.75 -25.94
N THR A 34 27.06 -38.65 -26.42
CA THR A 34 28.48 -38.59 -26.80
C THR A 34 29.22 -37.74 -25.76
N PRO A 35 30.35 -38.20 -25.19
CA PRO A 35 31.15 -37.41 -24.28
C PRO A 35 32.07 -36.49 -25.10
N GLY A 36 31.57 -35.31 -25.42
CA GLY A 36 32.32 -34.24 -26.06
C GLY A 36 31.86 -32.93 -25.47
N SER A 37 32.79 -32.16 -24.90
CA SER A 37 32.58 -30.88 -24.22
C SER A 37 31.43 -30.06 -24.79
N ALA A 38 30.29 -30.06 -24.10
CA ALA A 38 29.18 -29.19 -24.41
C ALA A 38 29.54 -27.77 -23.94
N VAL A 39 30.13 -26.98 -24.82
CA VAL A 39 29.87 -25.54 -24.80
C VAL A 39 28.43 -25.42 -25.31
N ILE A 40 27.49 -25.51 -24.37
CA ILE A 40 26.07 -25.32 -24.61
C ILE A 40 25.90 -23.94 -25.26
N SER A 41 25.24 -23.90 -26.42
CA SER A 41 24.91 -22.66 -27.11
C SER A 41 23.84 -21.93 -26.29
N ILE A 42 24.29 -21.11 -25.34
CA ILE A 42 23.46 -20.29 -24.45
C ILE A 42 22.34 -19.56 -25.23
N ALA A 43 22.58 -19.18 -26.48
CA ALA A 43 21.62 -18.49 -27.33
C ALA A 43 20.36 -19.32 -27.69
N GLN A 44 20.48 -20.64 -27.89
CA GLN A 44 19.34 -21.47 -28.31
C GLN A 44 18.40 -21.83 -27.15
N ASP A 45 18.93 -21.93 -25.93
CA ASP A 45 18.14 -22.25 -24.74
C ASP A 45 17.47 -20.99 -24.16
N ILE A 46 18.08 -19.81 -24.29
CA ILE A 46 17.43 -18.53 -23.93
C ILE A 46 16.17 -18.28 -24.77
N GLU A 47 16.15 -18.70 -26.04
CA GLU A 47 14.97 -18.52 -26.90
C GLU A 47 13.72 -19.25 -26.38
N GLN A 48 13.90 -20.28 -25.54
CA GLN A 48 12.83 -21.10 -24.96
C GLN A 48 12.36 -20.59 -23.59
N LEU A 49 13.08 -19.65 -22.97
CA LEU A 49 12.70 -19.09 -21.68
C LEU A 49 11.54 -18.10 -21.83
N PRO A 50 10.57 -18.11 -20.89
CA PRO A 50 9.50 -17.13 -20.91
C PRO A 50 10.05 -15.73 -20.64
N THR A 51 9.48 -14.74 -21.31
CA THR A 51 9.77 -13.33 -21.04
C THR A 51 9.02 -12.84 -19.80
N LEU A 52 9.48 -11.74 -19.20
CA LEU A 52 8.85 -11.17 -18.00
C LEU A 52 7.36 -10.82 -18.21
N GLU A 53 6.97 -10.43 -19.43
CA GLU A 53 5.57 -10.11 -19.77
C GLU A 53 4.69 -11.36 -19.90
N GLU A 54 5.27 -12.50 -20.28
CA GLU A 54 4.59 -13.78 -20.39
C GLU A 54 4.44 -14.47 -19.02
N MET A 55 5.30 -14.11 -18.07
CA MET A 55 5.25 -14.65 -16.71
C MET A 55 3.99 -14.18 -15.99
N GLN A 56 3.24 -15.14 -15.46
CA GLN A 56 2.11 -14.86 -14.58
C GLN A 56 2.60 -14.71 -13.16
N LEU A 57 2.15 -13.64 -12.48
CA LEU A 57 2.42 -13.45 -11.07
C LEU A 57 1.89 -14.66 -10.28
N PRO A 58 2.70 -15.29 -9.39
CA PRO A 58 2.25 -16.43 -8.60
C PRO A 58 1.01 -16.11 -7.77
N SER A 59 0.18 -17.11 -7.54
CA SER A 59 -1.02 -16.94 -6.70
C SER A 59 -0.65 -16.73 -5.24
N GLU A 60 -1.61 -16.22 -4.46
CA GLU A 60 -1.45 -16.09 -3.00
C GLU A 60 -1.11 -17.45 -2.36
N ASP A 61 -1.89 -18.49 -2.67
CA ASP A 61 -1.68 -19.84 -2.13
C ASP A 61 -0.30 -20.41 -2.48
N GLU A 62 0.20 -20.15 -3.70
CA GLU A 62 1.53 -20.62 -4.11
C GLU A 62 2.63 -19.94 -3.28
N LEU A 63 2.55 -18.61 -3.11
CA LEU A 63 3.53 -17.84 -2.34
C LEU A 63 3.49 -18.22 -0.87
N LEU A 64 2.30 -18.29 -0.26
CA LEU A 64 2.16 -18.68 1.14
C LEU A 64 2.67 -20.10 1.39
N LYS A 65 2.37 -21.04 0.49
CA LYS A 65 2.89 -22.39 0.60
C LYS A 65 4.42 -22.44 0.45
N ALA A 66 4.98 -21.70 -0.50
CA ALA A 66 6.43 -21.62 -0.68
C ALA A 66 7.13 -21.07 0.57
N TYR A 67 6.51 -20.09 1.24
CA TYR A 67 6.97 -19.55 2.51
C TYR A 67 6.88 -20.57 3.64
N GLU A 68 5.73 -21.24 3.80
CA GLU A 68 5.50 -22.25 4.85
C GLU A 68 6.42 -23.47 4.71
N ASP A 69 6.69 -23.89 3.47
CA ASP A 69 7.57 -25.02 3.15
C ASP A 69 9.07 -24.66 3.22
N ASP A 70 9.43 -23.43 3.60
CA ASP A 70 10.80 -22.89 3.63
C ASP A 70 11.52 -23.04 2.27
N LYS A 71 10.78 -22.73 1.19
CA LYS A 71 11.24 -22.81 -0.20
C LYS A 71 10.93 -21.53 -0.98
N PRO A 72 11.41 -20.36 -0.51
CA PRO A 72 11.29 -19.13 -1.28
C PRO A 72 12.06 -19.25 -2.61
N PHE A 73 11.56 -18.54 -3.62
CA PHE A 73 12.15 -18.53 -4.95
C PHE A 73 12.17 -17.10 -5.50
N ASP A 74 13.20 -16.81 -6.28
CA ASP A 74 13.38 -15.51 -6.91
C ASP A 74 13.31 -15.65 -8.44
N TRP A 75 13.01 -14.54 -9.12
CA TRP A 75 13.05 -14.46 -10.57
C TRP A 75 14.26 -13.63 -10.99
N ILE A 76 15.12 -14.22 -11.80
CA ILE A 76 16.24 -13.51 -12.42
C ILE A 76 15.81 -13.13 -13.83
N VAL A 77 15.77 -11.82 -14.08
CA VAL A 77 15.47 -11.27 -15.40
C VAL A 77 16.80 -11.02 -16.12
N LEU A 78 16.96 -11.64 -17.27
CA LEU A 78 18.13 -11.51 -18.14
C LEU A 78 17.92 -10.37 -19.14
N LYS A 79 18.99 -9.63 -19.44
CA LYS A 79 18.97 -8.52 -20.42
C LYS A 79 18.62 -9.01 -21.83
N GLU A 80 18.96 -10.26 -22.14
CA GLU A 80 18.57 -10.88 -23.40
C GLU A 80 17.06 -11.15 -23.39
N ARG A 81 16.30 -10.33 -24.14
CA ARG A 81 14.84 -10.47 -24.35
C ARG A 81 13.98 -10.39 -23.09
N ASN A 82 14.51 -9.90 -21.97
CA ASN A 82 13.81 -9.92 -20.67
C ASN A 82 13.40 -11.34 -20.26
N ALA A 83 14.21 -12.34 -20.61
CA ALA A 83 13.94 -13.74 -20.27
C ALA A 83 14.03 -13.95 -18.76
N VAL A 84 13.15 -14.78 -18.20
CA VAL A 84 13.05 -15.02 -16.76
C VAL A 84 13.52 -16.43 -16.43
N VAL A 85 14.39 -16.53 -15.43
CA VAL A 85 14.82 -17.79 -14.82
C VAL A 85 14.32 -17.84 -13.38
N VAL A 86 13.57 -18.89 -13.03
CA VAL A 86 13.08 -19.11 -11.66
C VAL A 86 14.11 -19.93 -10.90
N VAL A 87 14.64 -19.34 -9.83
CA VAL A 87 15.71 -19.91 -9.03
C VAL A 87 15.31 -20.02 -7.56
N ALA A 88 16.02 -20.85 -6.80
CA ALA A 88 16.00 -20.79 -5.35
C ALA A 88 16.47 -19.41 -4.87
N GLU A 89 16.17 -19.10 -3.61
CA GLU A 89 16.56 -17.85 -2.96
C GLU A 89 18.02 -17.42 -3.23
N VAL A 90 18.16 -16.16 -3.66
CA VAL A 90 19.40 -15.49 -3.98
C VAL A 90 19.87 -14.68 -2.77
N ILE A 91 21.14 -14.90 -2.40
CA ILE A 91 21.80 -14.22 -1.28
C ILE A 91 22.97 -13.41 -1.84
N PRO A 92 23.20 -12.15 -1.41
CA PRO A 92 22.61 -11.47 -0.25
C PRO A 92 21.35 -10.63 -0.56
N ARG A 93 20.53 -10.39 0.46
CA ARG A 93 19.26 -9.63 0.42
C ARG A 93 19.40 -8.25 1.13
N PRO A 94 18.63 -7.20 0.79
CA PRO A 94 17.55 -7.12 -0.21
C PRO A 94 18.01 -6.87 -1.65
N ASP A 95 19.25 -6.40 -1.86
CA ASP A 95 19.71 -6.01 -3.19
C ASP A 95 20.98 -6.79 -3.58
N PRO A 96 20.84 -8.03 -4.11
CA PRO A 96 21.98 -8.90 -4.40
C PRO A 96 22.99 -8.25 -5.35
N LEU A 97 22.50 -7.59 -6.40
CA LEU A 97 23.34 -6.97 -7.42
C LEU A 97 24.11 -5.76 -6.86
N GLU A 98 23.46 -4.94 -6.03
CA GLU A 98 24.12 -3.78 -5.43
C GLU A 98 25.20 -4.21 -4.44
N GLU A 99 24.97 -5.25 -3.64
CA GLU A 99 25.99 -5.75 -2.71
C GLU A 99 27.17 -6.41 -3.44
N ILE A 100 26.91 -7.15 -4.53
CA ILE A 100 27.98 -7.68 -5.40
C ILE A 100 28.82 -6.53 -5.94
N GLU A 101 28.19 -5.48 -6.46
CA GLU A 101 28.87 -4.30 -7.01
C GLU A 101 29.68 -3.56 -5.94
N ARG A 102 29.08 -3.33 -4.77
CA ARG A 102 29.73 -2.70 -3.61
C ARG A 102 30.95 -3.49 -3.16
N ARG A 103 30.84 -4.82 -3.11
CA ARG A 103 31.95 -5.71 -2.75
C ARG A 103 33.04 -5.70 -3.83
N ARG A 104 32.66 -5.73 -5.11
CA ARG A 104 33.59 -5.61 -6.25
C ARG A 104 34.40 -4.32 -6.15
N GLN A 105 33.74 -3.18 -5.96
CA GLN A 105 34.40 -1.87 -5.80
C GLN A 105 35.36 -1.84 -4.60
N ARG A 106 34.99 -2.43 -3.46
CA ARG A 106 35.88 -2.52 -2.27
C ARG A 106 37.16 -3.29 -2.59
N ILE A 107 37.05 -4.40 -3.31
CA ILE A 107 38.19 -5.23 -3.70
C ILE A 107 39.04 -4.52 -4.76
N GLU A 108 38.40 -3.85 -5.71
CA GLU A 108 39.09 -3.06 -6.74
C GLU A 108 39.93 -1.92 -6.15
N ASN A 109 39.40 -1.26 -5.11
CA ASN A 109 40.06 -0.18 -4.39
C ASN A 109 41.15 -0.68 -3.42
N SER A 110 41.26 -1.98 -3.18
CA SER A 110 42.29 -2.54 -2.30
C SER A 110 43.68 -2.51 -2.95
N ASN A 111 44.73 -2.15 -2.20
CA ASN A 111 46.11 -2.15 -2.69
C ASN A 111 46.87 -3.39 -2.21
N PRO A 112 46.97 -4.48 -3.01
CA PRO A 112 47.64 -5.70 -2.59
C PRO A 112 49.16 -5.49 -2.47
N ARG A 113 49.72 -5.88 -1.33
CA ARG A 113 51.13 -5.65 -0.94
C ARG A 113 52.07 -6.72 -1.49
N ASN A 114 51.57 -7.92 -1.74
CA ASN A 114 52.37 -9.08 -2.17
C ASN A 114 51.67 -9.87 -3.31
N GLN A 115 52.41 -10.82 -3.90
CA GLN A 115 51.90 -11.62 -5.02
C GLN A 115 50.71 -12.51 -4.62
N ALA A 116 50.69 -13.04 -3.40
CA ALA A 116 49.61 -13.88 -2.91
C ALA A 116 48.28 -13.10 -2.79
N GLU A 117 48.34 -11.86 -2.29
CA GLU A 117 47.18 -10.96 -2.22
C GLU A 117 46.67 -10.57 -3.61
N ARG A 118 47.56 -10.41 -4.60
CA ARG A 118 47.16 -10.16 -6.01
C ARG A 118 46.40 -11.33 -6.61
N ILE A 119 46.82 -12.57 -6.34
CA ILE A 119 46.14 -13.79 -6.80
C ILE A 119 44.76 -13.89 -6.13
N LYS A 120 44.69 -13.77 -4.80
CA LYS A 120 43.41 -13.80 -4.07
C LYS A 120 42.44 -12.72 -4.54
N ARG A 121 42.94 -11.50 -4.77
CA ARG A 121 42.14 -10.40 -5.31
C ARG A 121 41.54 -10.76 -6.67
N ARG A 122 42.33 -11.35 -7.57
CA ARG A 122 41.84 -11.78 -8.89
C ARG A 122 40.78 -12.86 -8.76
N GLU A 123 41.03 -13.89 -7.94
CA GLU A 123 40.07 -14.96 -7.70
C GLU A 123 38.74 -14.44 -7.10
N GLU A 124 38.80 -13.45 -6.21
CA GLU A 124 37.58 -12.87 -5.62
C GLU A 124 36.80 -12.04 -6.64
N LEU A 125 37.48 -11.25 -7.48
CA LEU A 125 36.84 -10.53 -8.58
C LEU A 125 36.20 -11.49 -9.58
N ASP A 126 36.92 -12.53 -10.00
CA ASP A 126 36.41 -13.56 -10.91
C ASP A 126 35.18 -14.28 -10.33
N ARG A 127 35.10 -14.45 -9.00
CA ARG A 127 33.90 -15.02 -8.34
C ARG A 127 32.71 -14.07 -8.37
N LEU A 128 32.93 -12.76 -8.28
CA LEU A 128 31.88 -11.74 -8.29
C LEU A 128 31.36 -11.44 -9.70
N GLU A 129 32.04 -11.91 -10.75
CA GLU A 129 31.53 -11.83 -12.13
C GLU A 129 30.29 -12.71 -12.36
N TYR A 130 30.06 -13.70 -11.50
CA TYR A 130 28.97 -14.67 -11.63
C TYR A 130 28.08 -14.71 -10.40
N LEU A 131 26.78 -14.70 -10.63
CA LEU A 131 25.79 -15.08 -9.64
C LEU A 131 25.66 -16.60 -9.63
N THR A 132 25.93 -17.22 -8.48
CA THR A 132 25.74 -18.68 -8.31
C THR A 132 24.32 -18.92 -7.80
N VAL A 133 23.56 -19.73 -8.53
CA VAL A 133 22.13 -19.94 -8.29
C VAL A 133 21.78 -21.42 -8.44
N THR A 134 20.75 -21.85 -7.74
CA THR A 134 20.21 -23.21 -7.84
C THR A 134 18.82 -23.12 -8.48
N LEU A 135 18.49 -24.01 -9.42
CA LEU A 135 17.17 -23.99 -10.06
C LEU A 135 16.09 -24.49 -9.08
N ARG A 136 14.89 -23.92 -9.13
CA ARG A 136 13.79 -24.28 -8.22
C ARG A 136 13.46 -25.78 -8.23
N ASP A 137 13.49 -26.41 -9.42
CA ASP A 137 13.18 -27.82 -9.61
C ASP A 137 14.41 -28.75 -9.55
N ASN A 138 15.62 -28.19 -9.44
CA ASN A 138 16.87 -28.95 -9.35
C ASN A 138 17.77 -28.39 -8.26
N ALA A 139 17.60 -28.92 -7.04
CA ALA A 139 18.33 -28.53 -5.85
C ALA A 139 19.79 -29.02 -5.78
N PHE A 140 20.26 -29.80 -6.76
CA PHE A 140 21.55 -30.48 -6.69
C PHE A 140 22.66 -29.79 -7.49
N ASP A 141 22.29 -28.98 -8.48
CA ASP A 141 23.24 -28.35 -9.39
C ASP A 141 23.31 -26.84 -9.16
N ASP A 142 24.53 -26.35 -8.98
CA ASP A 142 24.82 -24.93 -8.94
C ASP A 142 25.09 -24.41 -10.36
N PHE A 143 24.31 -23.43 -10.78
CA PHE A 143 24.46 -22.74 -12.05
C PHE A 143 25.14 -21.39 -11.84
N LYS A 144 25.93 -20.96 -12.82
CA LYS A 144 26.59 -19.64 -12.80
C LYS A 144 26.04 -18.77 -13.91
N ILE A 145 25.43 -17.66 -13.52
CA ILE A 145 24.92 -16.65 -14.44
C ILE A 145 25.86 -15.45 -14.37
N ALA A 146 26.43 -15.01 -15.49
CA ALA A 146 27.31 -13.84 -15.44
C ALA A 146 26.48 -12.58 -15.12
N VAL A 147 26.90 -11.81 -14.12
CA VAL A 147 26.18 -10.63 -13.60
C VAL A 147 25.91 -9.60 -14.70
N LYS A 148 26.80 -9.49 -15.69
CA LYS A 148 26.63 -8.60 -16.85
C LYS A 148 25.37 -8.89 -17.68
N HIS A 149 24.86 -10.12 -17.66
CA HIS A 149 23.65 -10.56 -18.38
C HIS A 149 22.39 -10.42 -17.52
N VAL A 150 22.52 -10.18 -16.21
CA VAL A 150 21.37 -9.96 -15.32
C VAL A 150 20.92 -8.50 -15.44
N GLU A 151 19.64 -8.30 -15.74
CA GLU A 151 19.00 -6.98 -15.73
C GLU A 151 18.54 -6.63 -14.32
N GLN A 152 17.78 -7.52 -13.70
CA GLN A 152 17.26 -7.35 -12.34
C GLN A 152 17.00 -8.71 -11.69
N VAL A 153 16.97 -8.72 -10.36
CA VAL A 153 16.52 -9.86 -9.56
C VAL A 153 15.24 -9.43 -8.85
N ILE A 154 14.13 -10.07 -9.19
CA ILE A 154 12.84 -9.88 -8.52
C ILE A 154 12.80 -10.91 -7.40
N LEU A 155 12.89 -10.43 -6.17
CA LEU A 155 12.91 -11.27 -5.00
C LEU A 155 11.54 -11.91 -4.72
N PHE A 156 11.54 -13.01 -3.98
CA PHE A 156 10.35 -13.62 -3.42
C PHE A 156 9.47 -12.59 -2.69
N GLU A 157 10.08 -11.75 -1.85
CA GLU A 157 9.35 -10.69 -1.15
C GLU A 157 8.82 -9.61 -2.10
N ASP A 158 9.49 -9.32 -3.22
CA ASP A 158 8.95 -8.45 -4.26
C ASP A 158 7.71 -9.08 -4.92
N LEU A 159 7.74 -10.38 -5.20
CA LEU A 159 6.59 -11.11 -5.76
C LEU A 159 5.40 -11.08 -4.78
N MET A 160 5.66 -11.27 -3.48
CA MET A 160 4.64 -11.11 -2.45
C MET A 160 4.08 -9.69 -2.40
N LEU A 161 4.92 -8.67 -2.42
CA LEU A 161 4.47 -7.28 -2.42
C LEU A 161 3.66 -6.92 -3.68
N GLN A 162 4.06 -7.42 -4.86
CA GLN A 162 3.29 -7.27 -6.09
C GLN A 162 1.96 -8.01 -6.03
N ARG A 163 1.91 -9.19 -5.40
CA ARG A 163 0.66 -9.93 -5.21
C ARG A 163 -0.26 -9.23 -4.21
N ALA A 164 0.29 -8.61 -3.17
CA ALA A 164 -0.45 -7.74 -2.27
C ALA A 164 -1.09 -6.55 -3.01
N ASP A 165 -0.36 -5.93 -3.95
CA ASP A 165 -0.91 -4.86 -4.80
C ASP A 165 -2.13 -5.35 -5.59
N LYS A 166 -2.08 -6.57 -6.17
CA LYS A 166 -3.22 -7.20 -6.84
C LYS A 166 -4.38 -7.51 -5.90
N LEU A 167 -4.10 -8.00 -4.70
CA LEU A 167 -5.13 -8.24 -3.69
C LEU A 167 -5.83 -6.94 -3.26
N ILE A 168 -5.09 -5.82 -3.18
CA ILE A 168 -5.68 -4.49 -2.91
C ILE A 168 -6.59 -4.06 -4.06
N GLU A 169 -6.15 -4.23 -5.32
CA GLU A 169 -6.97 -3.94 -6.51
C GLU A 169 -8.26 -4.78 -6.54
N GLU A 170 -8.15 -6.06 -6.18
CA GLU A 170 -9.26 -7.03 -6.09
C GLU A 170 -10.21 -6.75 -4.90
N GLY A 171 -9.83 -5.90 -3.95
CA GLY A 171 -10.59 -5.62 -2.73
C GLY A 171 -10.38 -6.63 -1.59
N SER A 172 -9.45 -7.58 -1.76
CA SER A 172 -9.04 -8.57 -0.76
C SER A 172 -8.01 -7.98 0.21
N VAL A 173 -8.38 -6.88 0.89
CA VAL A 173 -7.47 -6.06 1.71
C VAL A 173 -6.90 -6.84 2.91
N GLY A 174 -7.69 -7.73 3.52
CA GLY A 174 -7.21 -8.58 4.62
C GLY A 174 -6.02 -9.46 4.23
N ASN A 175 -6.13 -10.15 3.09
CA ASN A 175 -5.06 -10.98 2.55
C ASN A 175 -3.83 -10.15 2.15
N ALA A 176 -4.05 -8.98 1.55
CA ALA A 176 -2.98 -8.05 1.24
C ALA A 176 -2.22 -7.60 2.50
N TYR A 177 -2.94 -7.31 3.59
CA TYR A 177 -2.35 -6.93 4.87
C TYR A 177 -1.46 -8.03 5.44
N ASP A 178 -1.95 -9.26 5.44
CA ASP A 178 -1.20 -10.42 5.93
C ASP A 178 0.08 -10.62 5.12
N MET A 179 0.00 -10.48 3.79
CA MET A 179 1.14 -10.61 2.88
C MET A 179 2.21 -9.52 3.10
N ILE A 180 1.80 -8.25 3.18
CA ILE A 180 2.73 -7.14 3.46
C ILE A 180 3.37 -7.31 4.84
N THR A 181 2.58 -7.70 5.84
CA THR A 181 3.07 -7.92 7.21
C THR A 181 4.02 -9.11 7.28
N MET A 182 3.78 -10.16 6.50
CA MET A 182 4.68 -11.32 6.39
C MET A 182 6.04 -10.88 5.82
N VAL A 183 6.04 -10.09 4.74
CA VAL A 183 7.28 -9.51 4.18
C VAL A 183 7.98 -8.63 5.20
N GLN A 184 7.26 -7.77 5.93
CA GLN A 184 7.85 -6.90 6.96
C GLN A 184 8.50 -7.69 8.11
N LYS A 185 7.89 -8.80 8.52
CA LYS A 185 8.41 -9.67 9.59
C LYS A 185 9.56 -10.56 9.12
N THR A 186 9.60 -10.87 7.84
CA THR A 186 10.59 -11.78 7.26
C THR A 186 11.81 -10.98 6.80
N SER A 187 12.99 -11.60 6.87
CA SER A 187 14.20 -11.14 6.17
C SER A 187 14.86 -9.82 6.65
N GLY A 188 14.55 -9.32 7.86
CA GLY A 188 15.23 -8.14 8.42
C GLY A 188 14.92 -6.84 7.67
N PHE A 189 13.83 -6.83 6.91
CA PHE A 189 13.37 -5.75 6.04
C PHE A 189 12.41 -4.78 6.72
N GLU A 190 12.53 -4.59 8.04
CA GLU A 190 11.57 -3.81 8.84
C GLU A 190 11.33 -2.39 8.27
N ASN A 191 12.35 -1.82 7.62
CA ASN A 191 12.32 -0.49 6.99
C ASN A 191 12.56 -0.53 5.47
N TRP A 192 12.21 -1.63 4.80
CA TRP A 192 12.37 -1.69 3.34
C TRP A 192 11.45 -0.68 2.65
N GLU A 193 12.04 0.18 1.81
CA GLU A 193 11.37 1.33 1.20
C GLU A 193 10.15 0.96 0.36
N LYS A 194 10.05 -0.29 -0.10
CA LYS A 194 8.94 -0.81 -0.90
C LYS A 194 7.68 -1.09 -0.08
N ILE A 195 7.78 -1.18 1.25
CA ILE A 195 6.67 -1.54 2.15
C ILE A 195 5.74 -0.35 2.46
N PRO A 196 6.23 0.83 2.91
CA PRO A 196 5.38 1.96 3.25
C PRO A 196 4.34 2.35 2.18
N PRO A 197 4.68 2.52 0.89
CA PRO A 197 3.68 2.92 -0.11
C PRO A 197 2.54 1.89 -0.28
N ARG A 198 2.80 0.61 0.00
CA ARG A 198 1.80 -0.46 -0.08
C ARG A 198 0.87 -0.47 1.12
N PHE A 199 1.38 -0.20 2.31
CA PHE A 199 0.52 0.06 3.47
C PHE A 199 -0.34 1.30 3.26
N GLU A 200 0.19 2.35 2.65
CA GLU A 200 -0.59 3.56 2.33
C GLU A 200 -1.73 3.25 1.33
N ALA A 201 -1.43 2.51 0.26
CA ALA A 201 -2.43 2.04 -0.69
C ALA A 201 -3.49 1.14 -0.03
N LEU A 202 -3.07 0.26 0.88
CA LEU A 202 -3.94 -0.62 1.65
C LEU A 202 -4.91 0.17 2.54
N LEU A 203 -4.41 1.18 3.28
CA LEU A 203 -5.24 2.05 4.12
C LEU A 203 -6.29 2.80 3.30
N LEU A 204 -5.93 3.27 2.10
CA LEU A 204 -6.88 3.93 1.19
C LEU A 204 -7.96 2.98 0.68
N ALA A 205 -7.56 1.77 0.28
CA ALA A 205 -8.49 0.77 -0.20
C ALA A 205 -9.47 0.33 0.88
N GLU A 206 -8.98 0.03 2.09
CA GLU A 206 -9.83 -0.32 3.23
C GLU A 206 -10.75 0.84 3.61
N ALA A 207 -10.23 2.07 3.69
CA ALA A 207 -11.06 3.24 4.00
C ALA A 207 -12.21 3.41 3.01
N ARG A 208 -11.95 3.18 1.72
CA ARG A 208 -12.98 3.21 0.67
C ARG A 208 -14.02 2.12 0.87
N ILE A 209 -13.60 0.88 1.14
CA ILE A 209 -14.52 -0.25 1.39
C ILE A 209 -15.42 0.05 2.59
N ARG A 210 -14.83 0.47 3.71
CA ARG A 210 -15.57 0.84 4.94
C ARG A 210 -16.58 1.96 4.68
N ALA A 211 -16.20 2.97 3.91
CA ALA A 211 -17.10 4.06 3.54
C ALA A 211 -18.29 3.55 2.70
N GLN A 212 -18.05 2.66 1.74
CA GLN A 212 -19.10 2.04 0.91
C GLN A 212 -20.05 1.15 1.71
N GLU A 213 -19.54 0.47 2.75
CA GLU A 213 -20.33 -0.33 3.70
C GLU A 213 -21.12 0.53 4.70
N GLY A 214 -20.93 1.86 4.68
CA GLY A 214 -21.60 2.80 5.59
C GLY A 214 -20.88 3.01 6.92
N ASP A 215 -19.73 2.38 7.14
CA ASP A 215 -18.89 2.60 8.32
C ASP A 215 -17.93 3.79 8.12
N ALA A 216 -18.53 4.98 8.00
CA ALA A 216 -17.81 6.22 7.71
C ALA A 216 -16.79 6.59 8.81
N TYR A 217 -17.04 6.20 10.06
CA TYR A 217 -16.12 6.48 11.17
C TYR A 217 -14.90 5.57 11.15
N ALA A 218 -15.05 4.28 10.82
CA ALA A 218 -13.89 3.41 10.61
C ALA A 218 -13.07 3.88 9.40
N ALA A 219 -13.73 4.25 8.31
CA ALA A 219 -13.06 4.85 7.15
C ALA A 219 -12.24 6.08 7.52
N LEU A 220 -12.82 6.97 8.34
CA LEU A 220 -12.16 8.20 8.79
C LEU A 220 -10.92 7.89 9.65
N ALA A 221 -11.02 6.90 10.54
CA ALA A 221 -9.88 6.49 11.37
C ALA A 221 -8.70 5.98 10.54
N LEU A 222 -8.97 5.25 9.45
CA LEU A 222 -7.93 4.78 8.52
C LEU A 222 -7.28 5.94 7.75
N LEU A 223 -8.06 6.94 7.33
CA LEU A 223 -7.50 8.16 6.73
C LEU A 223 -6.69 8.98 7.76
N ASP A 224 -7.07 9.00 9.03
CA ASP A 224 -6.27 9.64 10.08
C ASP A 224 -4.96 8.91 10.32
N GLU A 225 -4.94 7.58 10.27
CA GLU A 225 -3.70 6.80 10.32
C GLU A 225 -2.81 7.13 9.11
N LEU A 226 -3.37 7.13 7.91
CA LEU A 226 -2.63 7.51 6.70
C LEU A 226 -2.06 8.93 6.83
N SER A 227 -2.83 9.89 7.35
CA SER A 227 -2.37 11.27 7.55
C SER A 227 -1.19 11.40 8.54
N GLN A 228 -1.09 10.46 9.49
CA GLN A 228 0.00 10.42 10.46
C GLN A 228 1.27 9.83 9.84
N ARG A 229 1.11 8.87 8.92
CA ARG A 229 2.20 8.22 8.18
C ARG A 229 2.73 9.10 7.05
N ASN A 230 1.83 9.56 6.18
CA ASN A 230 2.14 10.36 5.00
C ASN A 230 1.07 11.44 4.78
N ARG A 231 1.31 12.63 5.37
CA ARG A 231 0.40 13.78 5.24
C ARG A 231 0.34 14.32 3.81
N GLU A 232 1.38 14.11 3.01
CA GLU A 232 1.49 14.62 1.64
C GLU A 232 0.95 13.64 0.60
N HIS A 233 0.36 12.52 1.02
CA HIS A 233 -0.19 11.53 0.11
C HIS A 233 -1.24 12.19 -0.83
N PRO A 234 -1.09 12.06 -2.16
CA PRO A 234 -1.82 12.88 -3.13
C PRO A 234 -3.34 12.70 -3.08
N GLN A 235 -3.81 11.50 -2.74
CA GLN A 235 -5.25 11.19 -2.65
C GLN A 235 -5.87 11.55 -1.30
N LEU A 236 -5.08 11.90 -0.29
CA LEU A 236 -5.57 12.02 1.08
C LEU A 236 -6.59 13.16 1.22
N GLN A 237 -6.26 14.33 0.64
CA GLN A 237 -7.12 15.51 0.69
C GLN A 237 -8.51 15.22 0.08
N GLU A 238 -8.53 14.63 -1.12
CA GLU A 238 -9.76 14.28 -1.84
C GLU A 238 -10.61 13.31 -1.04
N ARG A 239 -10.02 12.20 -0.56
CA ARG A 239 -10.74 11.16 0.20
C ARG A 239 -11.35 11.68 1.50
N TYR A 240 -10.64 12.55 2.23
CA TYR A 240 -11.20 13.20 3.41
C TYR A 240 -12.42 14.07 3.07
N GLY A 241 -12.33 14.84 1.98
CA GLY A 241 -13.44 15.67 1.50
C GLY A 241 -14.66 14.84 1.11
N GLU A 242 -14.47 13.79 0.31
CA GLU A 242 -15.51 12.85 -0.11
C GLU A 242 -16.20 12.19 1.08
N LEU A 243 -15.43 11.72 2.06
CA LEU A 243 -15.96 11.02 3.23
C LEU A 243 -16.71 11.95 4.19
N LEU A 244 -16.15 13.13 4.48
CA LEU A 244 -16.73 14.03 5.49
C LEU A 244 -17.92 14.83 4.97
N THR A 245 -18.03 15.06 3.65
CA THR A 245 -19.13 15.82 3.04
C THR A 245 -20.52 15.28 3.44
N PRO A 246 -20.87 14.00 3.18
CA PRO A 246 -22.18 13.47 3.56
C PRO A 246 -22.38 13.42 5.08
N MET A 247 -21.31 13.25 5.88
CA MET A 247 -21.40 13.27 7.34
C MET A 247 -21.76 14.67 7.87
N VAL A 248 -21.20 15.73 7.26
CA VAL A 248 -21.53 17.12 7.59
C VAL A 248 -22.95 17.43 7.14
N GLU A 249 -23.34 17.05 5.93
CA GLU A 249 -24.70 17.27 5.40
C GLU A 249 -25.76 16.62 6.30
N MET A 250 -25.53 15.37 6.73
CA MET A 250 -26.39 14.67 7.68
C MET A 250 -26.47 15.42 9.02
N ALA A 251 -25.34 15.81 9.60
CA ALA A 251 -25.32 16.56 10.85
C ALA A 251 -26.04 17.91 10.73
N VAL A 252 -25.92 18.60 9.60
CA VAL A 252 -26.65 19.85 9.34
C VAL A 252 -28.15 19.60 9.15
N GLY A 253 -28.53 18.52 8.47
CA GLY A 253 -29.92 18.10 8.30
C GLY A 253 -30.59 17.77 9.64
N ASP A 254 -29.86 17.09 10.52
CA ASP A 254 -30.29 16.74 11.88
C ASP A 254 -30.23 17.92 12.86
N GLN A 255 -29.81 19.11 12.40
CA GLN A 255 -29.57 20.30 13.22
C GLN A 255 -28.51 20.10 14.33
N ASP A 256 -27.69 19.05 14.25
CA ASP A 256 -26.52 18.83 15.10
C ASP A 256 -25.32 19.64 14.59
N TYR A 257 -25.42 20.96 14.77
CA TYR A 257 -24.37 21.88 14.38
C TYR A 257 -23.06 21.69 15.17
N GLY A 258 -23.14 21.11 16.38
CA GLY A 258 -21.96 20.76 17.17
C GLY A 258 -21.10 19.72 16.45
N LYS A 259 -21.73 18.62 16.02
CA LYS A 259 -21.10 17.58 15.21
C LYS A 259 -20.64 18.10 13.85
N ALA A 260 -21.44 18.93 13.17
CA ALA A 260 -21.03 19.54 11.90
C ALA A 260 -19.73 20.35 12.06
N ARG A 261 -19.67 21.23 13.07
CA ARG A 261 -18.46 22.01 13.37
C ARG A 261 -17.25 21.14 13.69
N TYR A 262 -17.46 20.07 14.46
CA TYR A 262 -16.39 19.12 14.78
C TYR A 262 -15.80 18.47 13.51
N LEU A 263 -16.65 17.98 12.60
CA LEU A 263 -16.21 17.34 11.35
C LEU A 263 -15.50 18.34 10.42
N ILE A 264 -16.03 19.56 10.28
CA ILE A 264 -15.39 20.64 9.51
C ILE A 264 -14.03 20.99 10.13
N GLY A 265 -13.95 21.09 11.47
CA GLY A 265 -12.72 21.35 12.20
C GLY A 265 -11.68 20.25 12.00
N ARG A 266 -12.10 18.99 11.95
CA ARG A 266 -11.21 17.85 11.67
C ARG A 266 -10.63 17.94 10.26
N LEU A 267 -11.44 18.24 9.24
CA LEU A 267 -10.94 18.46 7.88
C LEU A 267 -9.95 19.62 7.84
N ALA A 268 -10.31 20.75 8.46
CA ALA A 268 -9.49 21.95 8.49
C ALA A 268 -8.16 21.79 9.25
N LYS A 269 -8.07 20.83 10.19
CA LYS A 269 -6.83 20.51 10.92
C LYS A 269 -5.72 20.06 9.99
N TYR A 270 -6.06 19.28 8.96
CA TYR A 270 -5.10 18.74 8.00
C TYR A 270 -5.06 19.57 6.71
N PHE A 271 -6.23 20.03 6.25
CA PHE A 271 -6.39 20.74 4.98
C PHE A 271 -7.16 22.06 5.18
N PRO A 272 -6.53 23.08 5.79
CA PRO A 272 -7.21 24.34 6.13
C PRO A 272 -7.72 25.11 4.91
N GLN A 273 -7.11 24.89 3.73
CA GLN A 273 -7.48 25.53 2.46
C GLN A 273 -8.40 24.65 1.59
N HIS A 274 -8.91 23.54 2.13
CA HIS A 274 -9.82 22.68 1.38
C HIS A 274 -11.10 23.42 1.03
N VAL A 275 -11.55 23.33 -0.23
CA VAL A 275 -12.74 24.06 -0.74
C VAL A 275 -13.97 23.83 0.15
N LYS A 276 -14.28 22.58 0.48
CA LYS A 276 -15.38 22.20 1.40
C LYS A 276 -15.31 22.83 2.79
N VAL A 277 -14.12 23.13 3.32
CA VAL A 277 -14.00 23.83 4.62
C VAL A 277 -14.55 25.25 4.48
N GLY A 278 -14.18 25.96 3.41
CA GLY A 278 -14.69 27.30 3.12
C GLY A 278 -16.20 27.30 2.90
N GLU A 279 -16.70 26.38 2.08
CA GLU A 279 -18.14 26.24 1.77
C GLU A 279 -18.98 26.03 3.04
N TRP A 280 -18.63 25.06 3.88
CA TRP A 280 -19.39 24.74 5.09
C TRP A 280 -19.28 25.80 6.17
N ARG A 281 -18.11 26.42 6.35
CA ARG A 281 -17.97 27.57 7.24
C ARG A 281 -18.86 28.73 6.79
N GLY A 282 -18.82 29.08 5.50
CA GLY A 282 -19.62 30.15 4.93
C GLY A 282 -21.12 29.89 5.06
N GLN A 283 -21.57 28.65 4.80
CA GLN A 283 -22.97 28.28 4.93
C GLN A 283 -23.48 28.39 6.38
N LEU A 284 -22.75 27.83 7.35
CA LEU A 284 -23.14 27.87 8.76
C LEU A 284 -23.08 29.29 9.32
N GLN A 285 -22.05 30.06 8.95
CA GLN A 285 -21.94 31.45 9.31
C GLN A 285 -23.10 32.27 8.74
N GLY A 286 -23.45 32.08 7.47
CA GLY A 286 -24.59 32.76 6.85
C GLY A 286 -25.92 32.46 7.54
N LYS A 287 -26.15 31.22 7.98
CA LYS A 287 -27.32 30.84 8.78
C LYS A 287 -27.34 31.55 10.14
N ALA A 288 -26.20 31.60 10.83
CA ALA A 288 -26.09 32.28 12.12
C ALA A 288 -26.30 33.80 11.98
N ASP A 289 -25.67 34.42 10.98
CA ASP A 289 -25.82 35.86 10.71
C ASP A 289 -27.27 36.24 10.36
N ALA A 290 -28.01 35.38 9.64
CA ALA A 290 -29.42 35.60 9.36
C ALA A 290 -30.28 35.59 10.64
N LEU A 291 -29.99 34.70 11.60
CA LEU A 291 -30.67 34.68 12.91
C LEU A 291 -30.34 35.93 13.74
N LEU A 292 -29.08 36.39 13.72
CA LEU A 292 -28.71 37.64 14.37
C LEU A 292 -29.44 38.84 13.77
N GLN A 293 -29.60 38.89 12.45
CA GLN A 293 -30.38 39.95 11.77
C GLN A 293 -31.86 39.92 12.18
N GLN A 294 -32.47 38.74 12.31
CA GLN A 294 -33.83 38.60 12.85
C GLN A 294 -33.90 39.11 14.29
N GLY A 295 -32.90 38.81 15.13
CA GLY A 295 -32.81 39.35 16.48
C GLY A 295 -32.73 40.87 16.54
N VAL A 296 -32.01 41.50 15.59
CA VAL A 296 -31.98 42.97 15.46
C VAL A 296 -33.37 43.52 15.14
N GLN A 297 -34.09 42.92 14.18
CA GLN A 297 -35.45 43.34 13.82
C GLN A 297 -36.44 43.21 15.00
N LEU A 298 -36.35 42.11 15.76
CA LEU A 298 -37.16 41.91 16.97
C LEU A 298 -36.85 42.96 18.05
N THR A 299 -35.59 43.39 18.16
CA THR A 299 -35.20 44.47 19.07
C THR A 299 -35.84 45.80 18.66
N ASP A 300 -35.92 46.10 17.37
CA ASP A 300 -36.61 47.30 16.86
C ASP A 300 -38.12 47.26 17.17
N GLY A 301 -38.70 46.06 17.18
CA GLY A 301 -40.07 45.78 17.65
C GLY A 301 -40.25 45.77 19.17
N ARG A 302 -39.20 46.00 19.97
CA ARG A 302 -39.17 45.91 21.45
C ARG A 302 -39.41 44.50 22.01
N GLU A 303 -39.24 43.46 21.20
CA GLU A 303 -39.34 42.05 21.60
C GLU A 303 -37.98 41.49 22.07
N PHE A 304 -37.46 42.04 23.17
CA PHE A 304 -36.08 41.76 23.61
C PHE A 304 -35.81 40.29 23.96
N ALA A 305 -36.79 39.58 24.53
CA ALA A 305 -36.65 38.16 24.86
C ALA A 305 -36.54 37.28 23.62
N ALA A 306 -37.42 37.49 22.63
CA ALA A 306 -37.34 36.78 21.36
C ALA A 306 -36.03 37.09 20.62
N ALA A 307 -35.56 38.34 20.68
CA ALA A 307 -34.27 38.73 20.12
C ALA A 307 -33.09 37.99 20.76
N ALA A 308 -33.09 37.84 22.10
CA ALA A 308 -32.06 37.10 22.83
C ALA A 308 -32.07 35.60 22.48
N GLU A 309 -33.25 34.98 22.35
CA GLU A 309 -33.34 33.58 21.90
C GLU A 309 -32.76 33.40 20.50
N LYS A 310 -33.07 34.29 19.54
CA LYS A 310 -32.47 34.24 18.19
C LYS A 310 -30.96 34.39 18.21
N ALA A 311 -30.42 35.22 19.10
CA ALA A 311 -28.98 35.32 19.28
C ALA A 311 -28.37 34.01 19.82
N ARG A 312 -29.02 33.32 20.77
CA ARG A 312 -28.54 32.04 21.29
C ARG A 312 -28.66 30.92 20.26
N GLU A 313 -29.74 30.86 19.50
CA GLU A 313 -29.88 29.95 18.35
C GLU A 313 -28.72 30.15 17.36
N ALA A 314 -28.40 31.41 17.01
CA ALA A 314 -27.29 31.72 16.11
C ALA A 314 -25.94 31.19 16.62
N GLU A 315 -25.62 31.45 17.90
CA GLU A 315 -24.40 30.97 18.54
C GLU A 315 -24.33 29.44 18.59
N GLY A 316 -25.49 28.79 18.70
CA GLY A 316 -25.63 27.34 18.61
C GLY A 316 -25.28 26.77 17.22
N ILE A 317 -25.46 27.54 16.14
CA ILE A 317 -25.13 27.15 14.76
C ILE A 317 -23.67 27.42 14.42
N TRP A 318 -23.20 28.64 14.66
CA TRP A 318 -21.82 29.03 14.39
C TRP A 318 -21.38 30.10 15.39
N PRO A 319 -20.22 29.94 16.07
CA PRO A 319 -19.76 30.93 17.04
C PRO A 319 -19.56 32.30 16.40
N SER A 320 -20.15 33.31 17.01
CA SER A 320 -20.04 34.68 16.51
C SER A 320 -18.62 35.21 16.67
N THR A 321 -18.04 35.77 15.61
CA THR A 321 -16.72 36.41 15.62
C THR A 321 -16.79 37.84 15.11
N GLY A 322 -15.86 38.71 15.52
CA GLY A 322 -15.79 40.10 15.04
C GLY A 322 -17.09 40.87 15.27
N ASN A 323 -17.62 41.51 14.23
CA ASN A 323 -18.85 42.32 14.31
C ASN A 323 -20.08 41.51 14.75
N SER A 324 -20.23 40.26 14.29
CA SER A 324 -21.35 39.40 14.70
C SER A 324 -21.32 39.15 16.21
N ARG A 325 -20.12 39.08 16.83
CA ARG A 325 -19.99 38.95 18.29
C ARG A 325 -20.47 40.19 19.05
N THR A 326 -20.24 41.37 18.50
CA THR A 326 -20.75 42.63 19.06
C THR A 326 -22.28 42.68 18.99
N VAL A 327 -22.88 42.25 17.87
CA VAL A 327 -24.33 42.13 17.71
C VAL A 327 -24.91 41.13 18.71
N TYR A 328 -24.36 39.93 18.78
CA TYR A 328 -24.76 38.90 19.74
C TYR A 328 -24.76 39.43 21.18
N THR A 329 -23.66 40.05 21.61
CA THR A 329 -23.53 40.58 22.98
C THR A 329 -24.60 41.63 23.26
N ARG A 330 -24.88 42.52 22.31
CA ARG A 330 -25.92 43.56 22.45
C ARG A 330 -27.32 42.98 22.57
N LEU A 331 -27.64 41.94 21.79
CA LEU A 331 -28.95 41.30 21.82
C LEU A 331 -29.18 40.56 23.14
N VAL A 332 -28.16 39.86 23.65
CA VAL A 332 -28.26 39.09 24.89
C VAL A 332 -28.21 39.97 26.13
N SER A 333 -27.46 41.08 26.14
CA SER A 333 -27.32 41.95 27.31
C SER A 333 -28.53 42.86 27.61
N ARG A 334 -29.50 42.91 26.69
CA ARG A 334 -30.74 43.72 26.82
C ARG A 334 -31.91 42.95 27.46
N HIS A 335 -31.69 41.66 27.73
CA HIS A 335 -32.52 40.78 28.56
C HIS A 335 -31.78 40.52 29.87
#